data_AF-A0A2V9L191-F1
#
_entry.id   AF-A0A2V9L191-F1
#
_cell.length_a   1.000
_cell.length_b   1.000
_cell.length_c   1.000
_cell.angle_alpha   90.00
_cell.angle_beta   90.00
_cell.angle_gamma   90.00
#
_symmetry.space_group_name_H-M   'P 1'
#
loop_
_entity.id
_entity.type
_entity.pdbx_description
1 polymer ?
#
loop_
_entity_poly.entity_id
_entity_poly.type
_entity_poly.pdbx_seq_one_letter_code
_entity_poly.pdbx_strand_id
1 'polypeptide(L)'
;MEAEVCLRASEVQDANRQFEATNQELARAEEASRLLAEVAESARSAETVDAAISRSLETICKLKGWQLGQAWLLDDRENVLISAPGLFHADFECAAFRKRSLETRFQKGVGLPGRVWEANAPAWIVDMTQDTDFPRAPLARDTGLSSAFAFPIRY
;
A
#
# COMPACT_ATOMS: atom_id res chain seq x y z
N MET A 1 -37.45 17.90 36.70
CA MET A 1 -36.48 16.89 37.18
C MET A 1 -36.09 15.93 36.04
N GLU A 2 -37.03 15.27 35.36
CA GLU A 2 -36.70 14.34 34.24
C GLU A 2 -36.09 15.02 33.01
N ALA A 3 -36.59 16.21 32.61
CA ALA A 3 -36.05 16.94 31.46
C ALA A 3 -34.58 17.39 31.66
N GLU A 4 -34.21 17.74 32.89
CA GLU A 4 -32.85 18.18 33.25
C GLU A 4 -31.86 17.00 33.28
N VAL A 5 -32.32 15.83 33.73
CA VAL A 5 -31.54 14.58 33.67
C VAL A 5 -31.32 14.14 32.22
N CYS A 6 -32.32 14.28 31.35
CA CYS A 6 -32.21 13.93 29.93
C CYS A 6 -31.26 14.87 29.17
N LEU A 7 -31.32 16.18 29.44
CA LEU A 7 -30.39 17.18 28.88
C LEU A 7 -28.94 16.88 29.25
N ARG A 8 -28.68 16.63 30.53
CA ARG A 8 -27.33 16.35 31.05
C ARG A 8 -26.78 15.00 30.55
N ALA A 9 -27.64 14.02 30.33
CA ALA A 9 -27.27 12.75 29.71
C ALA A 9 -26.90 12.92 28.22
N SER A 10 -27.60 13.78 27.49
CA SER A 10 -27.27 14.11 26.08
C SER A 10 -25.91 14.82 25.98
N GLU A 11 -25.65 15.81 26.84
CA GLU A 11 -24.38 16.54 26.86
C GLU A 11 -23.18 15.61 27.12
N VAL A 12 -23.32 14.66 28.04
CA VAL A 12 -22.27 13.67 28.34
C VAL A 12 -22.09 12.70 27.17
N GLN A 13 -23.17 12.28 26.49
CA GLN A 13 -23.06 11.42 25.32
C GLN A 13 -22.37 12.12 24.14
N ASP A 14 -22.69 13.39 23.90
CA ASP A 14 -22.07 14.17 22.82
C ASP A 14 -20.58 14.43 23.13
N ALA A 15 -20.25 14.77 24.37
CA ALA A 15 -18.87 14.90 24.82
C ALA A 15 -18.08 13.58 24.66
N ASN A 16 -18.68 12.43 24.98
CA ASN A 16 -18.05 11.12 24.79
C ASN A 16 -17.80 10.81 23.32
N ARG A 17 -18.78 11.04 22.43
CA ARG A 17 -18.58 10.84 20.99
C ARG A 17 -17.47 11.72 20.43
N GLN A 18 -17.41 12.97 20.88
CA GLN A 18 -16.38 13.90 20.43
C GLN A 18 -14.98 13.49 20.94
N PHE A 19 -14.89 13.01 22.18
CA PHE A 19 -13.66 12.46 22.73
C PHE A 19 -13.21 11.19 21.99
N GLU A 20 -14.14 10.27 21.70
CA GLU A 20 -13.86 9.06 20.91
C GLU A 20 -13.38 9.38 19.50
N ALA A 21 -14.02 10.34 18.81
CA ALA A 21 -13.59 10.80 17.49
C ALA A 21 -12.17 11.39 17.54
N THR A 22 -11.89 12.26 18.52
CA THR A 22 -10.58 12.88 18.71
C THR A 22 -9.50 11.83 19.01
N ASN A 23 -9.79 10.86 19.86
CA ASN A 23 -8.87 9.77 20.16
C ASN A 23 -8.61 8.87 18.95
N GLN A 24 -9.62 8.60 18.12
CA GLN A 24 -9.43 7.86 16.88
C GLN A 24 -8.55 8.62 15.88
N GLU A 25 -8.73 9.94 15.75
CA GLU A 25 -7.88 10.78 14.92
C GLU A 25 -6.44 10.81 15.42
N LEU A 26 -6.23 10.97 16.73
CA LEU A 26 -4.91 10.92 17.35
C LEU A 26 -4.24 9.57 17.12
N ALA A 27 -4.96 8.47 17.38
CA ALA A 27 -4.44 7.12 17.16
C ALA A 27 -4.04 6.89 15.69
N ARG A 28 -4.86 7.36 14.73
CA ARG A 28 -4.52 7.30 13.30
C ARG A 28 -3.27 8.11 12.96
N ALA A 29 -3.13 9.30 13.52
CA ALA A 29 -1.96 10.15 13.31
C ALA A 29 -0.69 9.53 13.89
N GLU A 30 -0.77 8.96 15.10
CA GLU A 30 0.34 8.24 15.74
C GLU A 30 0.78 7.00 14.95
N GLU A 31 -0.18 6.21 14.45
CA GLU A 31 0.10 5.03 13.62
C GLU A 31 0.76 5.43 12.29
N ALA A 32 0.27 6.50 11.66
CA ALA A 32 0.88 7.04 10.44
C ALA A 32 2.31 7.55 10.69
N SER A 33 2.52 8.31 11.77
CA SER A 33 3.84 8.81 12.15
C SER A 33 4.82 7.68 12.46
N ARG A 34 4.36 6.60 13.11
CA ARG A 34 5.18 5.41 13.39
C ARG A 34 5.63 4.73 12.11
N LEU A 35 4.70 4.46 11.19
CA LEU A 35 5.03 3.88 9.89
C LEU A 35 6.08 4.72 9.16
N LEU A 36 5.88 6.04 9.09
CA LEU A 36 6.81 6.96 8.43
C LEU A 36 8.21 6.90 9.06
N ALA A 37 8.29 6.89 10.39
CA ALA A 37 9.55 6.82 11.12
C ALA A 37 10.30 5.50 10.85
N GLU A 38 9.60 4.37 10.87
CA GLU A 38 10.21 3.04 10.65
C GLU A 38 10.68 2.84 9.21
N VAL A 39 9.91 3.32 8.22
CA VAL A 39 10.31 3.30 6.81
C VAL A 39 11.51 4.23 6.57
N ALA A 40 11.50 5.44 7.13
CA ALA A 40 12.62 6.37 7.01
C ALA A 40 13.91 5.82 7.64
N GLU A 41 13.81 5.14 8.77
CA GLU A 41 14.95 4.48 9.41
C GLU A 41 15.47 3.30 8.59
N SER A 42 14.57 2.48 8.05
CA SER A 42 14.92 1.38 7.15
C SER A 42 15.67 1.88 5.91
N ALA A 43 15.27 3.04 5.38
CA ALA A 43 15.93 3.68 4.26
C ALA A 43 17.29 4.29 4.63
N ARG A 44 17.41 4.97 5.79
CA ARG A 44 18.69 5.56 6.25
C ARG A 44 19.76 4.52 6.53
N SER A 45 19.38 3.37 7.08
CA SER A 45 20.29 2.30 7.49
C SER A 45 20.65 1.33 6.35
N ALA A 46 20.14 1.57 5.15
CA ALA A 46 20.41 0.72 4.00
C ALA A 46 21.69 1.15 3.28
N GLU A 47 22.51 0.16 2.90
CA GLU A 47 23.75 0.40 2.15
C GLU A 47 23.47 0.72 0.67
N THR A 48 22.28 0.36 0.16
CA THR A 48 21.87 0.58 -1.23
C THR A 48 20.39 0.97 -1.32
N VAL A 49 20.02 1.64 -2.42
CA VAL A 49 18.62 2.00 -2.72
C VAL A 49 17.74 0.74 -2.79
N ASP A 50 18.23 -0.33 -3.41
CA ASP A 50 17.52 -1.60 -3.50
C ASP A 50 17.25 -2.22 -2.12
N ALA A 51 18.24 -2.18 -1.22
CA ALA A 51 18.07 -2.64 0.16
C ALA A 51 17.06 -1.76 0.92
N ALA A 52 17.08 -0.44 0.71
CA ALA A 52 16.12 0.48 1.29
C ALA A 52 14.68 0.16 0.84
N ILE A 53 14.47 -0.04 -0.46
CA ILE A 53 13.18 -0.40 -1.05
C ILE A 53 12.69 -1.74 -0.50
N SER A 54 13.53 -2.77 -0.51
CA SER A 54 13.15 -4.10 -0.04
C SER A 54 12.74 -4.09 1.44
N ARG A 55 13.51 -3.43 2.31
CA ARG A 55 13.17 -3.29 3.73
C ARG A 55 11.90 -2.47 3.93
N SER A 56 11.72 -1.40 3.16
CA SER A 56 10.52 -0.56 3.23
C SER A 56 9.27 -1.34 2.85
N LEU A 57 9.34 -2.17 1.78
CA LEU A 57 8.23 -3.05 1.38
C LEU A 57 7.85 -4.01 2.50
N GLU A 58 8.84 -4.67 3.12
CA GLU A 58 8.61 -5.57 4.27
C GLU A 58 7.94 -4.84 5.45
N THR A 59 8.46 -3.68 5.84
CA THR A 59 7.90 -2.86 6.92
C THR A 59 6.47 -2.43 6.64
N ILE A 60 6.19 -1.95 5.43
CA ILE A 60 4.83 -1.57 5.01
C ILE A 60 3.90 -2.78 5.05
N CYS A 61 4.33 -3.93 4.55
CA CYS A 61 3.55 -5.17 4.56
C CYS A 61 3.19 -5.58 5.99
N LYS A 62 4.17 -5.64 6.89
CA LYS A 62 3.97 -6.02 8.29
C LYS A 62 3.09 -5.06 9.06
N LEU A 63 3.29 -3.74 8.90
CA LEU A 63 2.56 -2.74 9.68
C LEU A 63 1.15 -2.49 9.18
N LYS A 64 0.90 -2.62 7.87
CA LYS A 64 -0.40 -2.32 7.26
C LYS A 64 -1.19 -3.57 6.85
N GLY A 65 -0.65 -4.75 7.12
CA GLY A 65 -1.30 -6.03 6.82
C GLY A 65 -1.39 -6.33 5.33
N TRP A 66 -0.52 -5.74 4.50
CA TRP A 66 -0.44 -6.12 3.10
C TRP A 66 0.38 -7.40 2.97
N GLN A 67 -0.16 -8.38 2.26
CA GLN A 67 0.45 -9.70 2.10
C GLN A 67 1.63 -9.70 1.11
N LEU A 68 1.69 -8.68 0.25
CA LEU A 68 2.62 -8.60 -0.87
C LEU A 68 3.08 -7.17 -1.14
N GLY A 69 4.39 -6.98 -1.31
CA GLY A 69 5.01 -5.76 -1.81
C GLY A 69 5.92 -6.04 -3.01
N GLN A 70 5.86 -5.18 -4.04
CA GLN A 70 6.68 -5.28 -5.25
C GLN A 70 7.14 -3.90 -5.69
N ALA A 71 8.42 -3.76 -6.05
CA ALA A 71 8.90 -2.58 -6.75
C ALA A 71 9.07 -2.85 -8.25
N TRP A 72 8.75 -1.83 -9.03
CA TRP A 72 8.86 -1.81 -10.48
C TRP A 72 9.80 -0.68 -10.86
N LEU A 73 10.86 -1.00 -11.60
CA LEU A 73 11.91 -0.06 -12.00
C LEU A 73 11.73 0.28 -13.48
N LEU A 74 12.05 1.52 -13.85
CA LEU A 74 12.07 1.93 -15.25
C LEU A 74 13.30 1.34 -15.95
N ASP A 75 13.06 0.61 -17.04
CA ASP A 75 14.08 0.29 -18.02
C ASP A 75 14.07 1.40 -19.10
N ASP A 76 15.08 2.28 -19.05
CA ASP A 76 15.19 3.42 -19.97
C ASP A 76 15.41 3.00 -21.44
N ARG A 77 15.91 1.77 -21.69
CA ARG A 77 16.20 1.31 -23.06
C ARG A 77 14.92 0.91 -23.79
N GLU A 78 14.08 0.15 -23.09
CA GLU A 78 12.81 -0.36 -23.62
C GLU A 78 11.63 0.57 -23.29
N ASN A 79 11.85 1.57 -22.42
CA ASN A 79 10.84 2.50 -21.92
C ASN A 79 9.61 1.75 -21.35
N VAL A 80 9.88 0.79 -20.46
CA VAL A 80 8.88 0.00 -19.75
C VAL A 80 9.28 -0.17 -18.29
N LEU A 81 8.30 -0.42 -17.42
CA LEU A 81 8.58 -0.88 -16.07
C LEU A 81 8.82 -2.39 -16.03
N ILE A 82 9.86 -2.79 -15.31
CA ILE A 82 10.24 -4.17 -15.05
C ILE A 82 10.28 -4.45 -13.54
N SER A 83 9.89 -5.67 -13.15
CA SER A 83 9.99 -6.09 -11.75
C SER A 83 11.40 -6.60 -11.47
N ALA A 84 12.09 -6.02 -10.49
CA ALA A 84 13.40 -6.51 -10.07
C ALA A 84 13.27 -7.77 -9.17
N PRO A 85 14.08 -8.83 -9.38
CA PRO A 85 14.02 -10.07 -8.59
C PRO A 85 14.14 -9.87 -7.07
N GLY A 86 15.00 -8.93 -6.63
CA GLY A 86 15.25 -8.66 -5.22
C GLY A 86 14.31 -7.66 -4.55
N LEU A 87 13.47 -6.94 -5.30
CA LEU A 87 12.61 -5.88 -4.75
C LEU A 87 11.18 -6.38 -4.55
N PHE A 88 11.04 -7.31 -3.61
CA PHE A 88 9.79 -8.00 -3.33
C PHE A 88 9.73 -8.49 -1.89
N HIS A 89 8.52 -8.50 -1.34
CA HIS A 89 8.21 -9.16 -0.07
C HIS A 89 6.86 -9.87 -0.21
N ALA A 90 6.73 -11.08 0.34
CA ALA A 90 5.43 -11.74 0.51
C ALA A 90 5.41 -12.59 1.78
N ASP A 91 4.24 -12.71 2.39
CA ASP A 91 3.98 -13.55 3.58
C ASP A 91 3.19 -14.84 3.27
N PHE A 92 2.99 -15.14 1.98
CA PHE A 92 2.22 -16.30 1.48
C PHE A 92 2.88 -16.90 0.22
N GLU A 93 2.46 -18.13 -0.12
CA GLU A 93 2.89 -18.79 -1.37
C GLU A 93 2.30 -18.07 -2.58
N CYS A 94 3.17 -17.55 -3.43
CA CYS A 94 2.77 -16.83 -4.64
C CYS A 94 3.79 -16.98 -5.77
N ALA A 95 4.53 -18.09 -5.84
CA ALA A 95 5.60 -18.28 -6.81
C ALA A 95 5.11 -18.10 -8.26
N ALA A 96 3.91 -18.59 -8.59
CA ALA A 96 3.32 -18.42 -9.92
C ALA A 96 3.05 -16.94 -10.25
N PHE A 97 2.48 -16.19 -9.30
CA PHE A 97 2.22 -14.76 -9.45
C PHE A 97 3.52 -13.96 -9.55
N ARG A 98 4.50 -14.28 -8.70
CA ARG A 98 5.83 -13.66 -8.71
C ARG A 98 6.55 -13.91 -10.03
N LYS A 99 6.54 -15.15 -10.54
CA LYS A 99 7.11 -15.48 -11.83
C LYS A 99 6.47 -14.65 -12.95
N ARG A 100 5.13 -14.55 -12.97
CA ARG A 100 4.45 -13.68 -13.94
C ARG A 100 4.84 -12.22 -13.78
N SER A 101 4.98 -11.70 -12.56
CA SER A 101 5.46 -10.33 -12.35
C SER A 101 6.82 -10.10 -12.99
N LEU A 102 7.77 -11.02 -12.82
CA LEU A 102 9.12 -10.92 -13.39
C LEU A 102 9.13 -10.95 -14.93
N GLU A 103 8.18 -11.66 -15.54
CA GLU A 103 8.05 -11.74 -17.01
C GLU A 103 7.30 -10.54 -17.62
N THR A 104 6.55 -9.79 -16.80
CA THR A 104 5.68 -8.71 -17.26
C THR A 104 6.45 -7.41 -17.46
N ARG A 105 6.15 -6.73 -18.57
CA ARG A 105 6.64 -5.38 -18.89
C ARG A 105 5.43 -4.45 -18.94
N PHE A 106 5.44 -3.39 -18.15
CA PHE A 106 4.34 -2.41 -18.17
C PHE A 106 4.74 -1.17 -18.95
N GLN A 107 3.95 -0.83 -19.97
CA GLN A 107 4.00 0.47 -20.62
C GLN A 107 3.34 1.52 -19.74
N LYS A 108 3.59 2.81 -20.02
CA LYS A 108 2.82 3.91 -19.41
C LYS A 108 1.32 3.69 -19.64
N GLY A 109 0.53 3.91 -18.60
CA GLY A 109 -0.93 3.76 -18.62
C GLY A 109 -1.44 2.33 -18.53
N VAL A 110 -0.59 1.30 -18.68
CA VAL A 110 -1.02 -0.11 -18.70
C VAL A 110 -0.84 -0.78 -17.35
N GLY A 111 -1.92 -1.36 -16.82
CA GLY A 111 -1.91 -1.98 -15.51
C GLY A 111 -1.67 -0.97 -14.39
N LEU A 112 -1.83 -1.42 -13.14
CA LEU A 112 -1.61 -0.54 -11.99
C LEU A 112 -0.23 0.15 -11.98
N PRO A 113 0.91 -0.54 -12.23
CA PRO A 113 2.21 0.14 -12.26
C PRO A 113 2.33 1.17 -13.40
N GLY A 114 1.80 0.85 -14.59
CA GLY A 114 1.84 1.77 -15.73
C GLY A 114 0.98 3.01 -15.51
N ARG A 115 -0.19 2.87 -14.89
CA ARG A 115 -1.06 4.00 -14.53
C ARG A 115 -0.41 4.94 -13.51
N VAL A 116 0.23 4.38 -12.49
CA VAL A 116 1.00 5.18 -11.51
C VAL A 116 2.16 5.91 -12.19
N TRP A 117 2.83 5.27 -13.15
CA TRP A 117 3.90 5.90 -13.92
C TRP A 117 3.41 7.04 -14.81
N GLU A 118 2.27 6.87 -15.47
CA GLU A 118 1.67 7.90 -16.32
C GLU A 118 1.16 9.09 -15.51
N ALA A 119 0.36 8.84 -14.46
CA ALA A 119 -0.24 9.88 -13.63
C ALA A 119 0.77 10.52 -12.65
N ASN A 120 1.87 9.81 -12.37
CA ASN A 120 2.86 10.20 -11.36
C ASN A 120 2.22 10.49 -9.99
N ALA A 121 1.21 9.69 -9.66
CA ALA A 121 0.38 9.81 -8.48
C ALA A 121 -0.04 8.42 -7.98
N PRO A 122 -0.36 8.26 -6.68
CA PRO A 122 -0.82 6.99 -6.16
C PRO A 122 -2.15 6.54 -6.80
N ALA A 123 -2.33 5.23 -6.92
CA ALA A 123 -3.55 4.63 -7.44
C ALA A 123 -3.96 3.40 -6.63
N TRP A 124 -5.27 3.15 -6.56
CA TRP A 124 -5.89 2.06 -5.82
C TRP A 124 -6.73 1.18 -6.75
N ILE A 125 -6.72 -0.11 -6.47
CA ILE A 125 -7.69 -1.09 -6.96
C ILE A 125 -8.36 -1.66 -5.72
N VAL A 126 -9.63 -1.31 -5.51
CA VAL A 126 -10.40 -1.80 -4.36
C VAL A 126 -10.80 -3.26 -4.56
N ASP A 127 -11.16 -3.62 -5.80
CA ASP A 127 -11.52 -4.97 -6.20
C ASP A 127 -10.86 -5.32 -7.54
N MET A 128 -9.89 -6.24 -7.49
CA MET A 128 -9.10 -6.69 -8.64
C MET A 128 -9.92 -7.51 -9.65
N THR A 129 -11.13 -7.96 -9.29
CA THR A 129 -12.02 -8.66 -10.22
C THR A 129 -12.74 -7.71 -11.17
N GLN A 130 -12.85 -6.43 -10.79
CA GLN A 130 -13.53 -5.38 -11.56
C GLN A 130 -12.57 -4.56 -12.41
N ASP A 131 -11.26 -4.63 -12.15
CA ASP A 131 -10.25 -3.92 -12.93
C ASP A 131 -9.95 -4.66 -14.24
N THR A 132 -10.44 -4.10 -15.35
CA THR A 132 -10.24 -4.65 -16.68
C THR A 132 -8.83 -4.45 -17.21
N ASP A 133 -8.10 -3.47 -16.68
CA ASP A 133 -6.70 -3.18 -17.03
C ASP A 133 -5.79 -3.71 -15.93
N PHE A 134 -5.83 -5.03 -15.75
CA PHE A 134 -4.95 -5.73 -14.83
C PHE A 134 -4.38 -7.00 -15.50
N PRO A 135 -3.27 -6.88 -16.28
CA PRO A 135 -2.73 -7.97 -17.10
C PRO A 135 -2.35 -9.26 -16.35
N ARG A 136 -2.25 -9.20 -15.02
CA ARG A 136 -1.90 -10.34 -14.16
C ARG A 136 -3.09 -10.83 -13.31
N ALA A 137 -4.31 -10.39 -13.60
CA ALA A 137 -5.52 -10.68 -12.82
C ALA A 137 -5.81 -12.16 -12.58
N PRO A 138 -5.66 -13.09 -13.55
CA PRO A 138 -5.96 -14.49 -13.31
C PRO A 138 -5.08 -15.08 -12.19
N LEU A 139 -3.77 -14.86 -12.27
CA LEU A 139 -2.82 -15.39 -11.29
C LEU A 139 -2.89 -14.69 -9.93
N ALA A 140 -3.32 -13.42 -9.87
CA ALA A 140 -3.58 -12.75 -8.60
C ALA A 140 -4.76 -13.38 -7.86
N ARG A 141 -5.82 -13.74 -8.61
CA ARG A 141 -7.03 -14.35 -8.05
C ARG A 141 -6.74 -15.74 -7.48
N ASP A 142 -5.93 -16.54 -8.17
CA ASP A 142 -5.55 -17.88 -7.71
C ASP A 142 -4.79 -17.84 -6.38
N THR A 143 -4.18 -16.71 -6.04
CA THR A 143 -3.47 -16.53 -4.76
C THR A 143 -4.28 -15.77 -3.71
N GLY A 144 -5.55 -15.46 -3.97
CA GLY A 144 -6.44 -14.76 -3.03
C GLY A 144 -6.23 -13.25 -2.92
N LEU A 145 -5.44 -12.63 -3.80
CA LEU A 145 -5.26 -11.18 -3.81
C LEU A 145 -6.53 -10.50 -4.34
N SER A 146 -7.06 -9.56 -3.56
CA SER A 146 -8.34 -8.88 -3.84
C SER A 146 -8.21 -7.38 -4.11
N SER A 147 -7.19 -6.72 -3.56
CA SER A 147 -6.97 -5.28 -3.69
C SER A 147 -5.50 -4.99 -3.97
N ALA A 148 -5.22 -3.82 -4.56
CA ALA A 148 -3.85 -3.37 -4.78
C ALA A 148 -3.72 -1.87 -4.61
N PHE A 149 -2.57 -1.43 -4.11
CA PHE A 149 -2.18 -0.03 -4.00
C PHE A 149 -0.77 0.15 -4.56
N ALA A 150 -0.55 1.23 -5.29
CA ALA A 150 0.77 1.58 -5.79
C ALA A 150 0.97 3.10 -5.78
N PHE A 151 2.21 3.53 -5.63
CA PHE A 151 2.60 4.93 -5.60
C PHE A 151 3.98 5.11 -6.25
N PRO A 152 4.28 6.29 -6.80
CA PRO A 152 5.55 6.54 -7.44
C PRO A 152 6.66 6.69 -6.39
N ILE A 153 7.82 6.10 -6.66
CA ILE A 153 9.07 6.36 -5.91
C ILE A 153 9.95 7.23 -6.80
N ARG A 154 10.45 8.34 -6.27
CA ARG A 154 11.43 9.20 -6.94
C ARG A 154 12.67 9.26 -6.07
N TYR A 155 13.83 9.01 -6.67
CA TYR A 155 15.14 9.15 -6.05
C TYR A 155 16.12 9.69 -7.09
#